data_AF-K3XDI9-F1
#
_entry.id   AF-K3XDI9-F1
#
_cell.length_a   1.000
_cell.length_b   1.000
_cell.length_c   1.000
_cell.angle_alpha   90.00
_cell.angle_beta   90.00
_cell.angle_gamma   90.00
#
_symmetry.space_group_name_H-M   'P 1'
#
loop_
_entity.id
_entity.type
_entity.pdbx_description
1 polymer ?
#
loop_
_entity_poly.entity_id
_entity_poly.type
_entity_poly.pdbx_seq_one_letter_code
_entity_poly.pdbx_strand_id
1 'polypeptide(L)'
;MPQPEKITPAPRSYLEALNQAEALFRDSSVPIVTNNRLYELCTTPMEMALELRPITPDEAEAIDLILAGELIVPYPPPFLNRIYNGRELAAFQDLFQQLEYPLTAHLEPGQVLSATISHFGMLKLMETGSAACTELADKALEFRKSVARIVYTSKTRTIGFYFRGKRATETWSGWKVPFMGRFLPLFDYKTLTTAKDHDGRRNRVRLGTYSATMVIRGEPLDSWAIFHLTQDLLGLNCFKVTPVTTEEGDIEQHKWRIHLVSEGCPQVLENYTHIRWKESEILLHHHEVFKFQPCPRCGSGFHPASGCTNDETDSHIKTLVIPAEVPQK
;
A
#
# COMPACT_ATOMS: atom_id res chain seq x y z
N MET A 1 42.11 -18.26 -21.76
CA MET A 1 41.19 -17.73 -20.74
C MET A 1 40.19 -18.82 -20.41
N PRO A 2 40.00 -19.22 -19.15
CA PRO A 2 39.01 -20.23 -18.80
C PRO A 2 37.60 -19.64 -19.00
N GLN A 3 36.68 -20.44 -19.56
CA GLN A 3 35.29 -20.04 -19.73
C GLN A 3 34.60 -19.95 -18.36
N PRO A 4 33.69 -18.99 -18.14
CA PRO A 4 32.94 -18.92 -16.89
C PRO A 4 32.02 -20.14 -16.75
N GLU A 5 32.17 -20.85 -15.64
CA GLU A 5 31.29 -21.96 -15.26
C GLU A 5 29.84 -21.49 -15.20
N LYS A 6 28.96 -22.21 -15.91
CA LYS A 6 27.52 -22.01 -15.77
C LYS A 6 27.10 -22.52 -14.40
N ILE A 7 26.93 -21.60 -13.46
CA ILE A 7 26.37 -21.87 -12.14
C ILE A 7 24.90 -22.27 -12.35
N THR A 8 24.59 -23.55 -12.16
CA THR A 8 23.20 -24.01 -12.01
C THR A 8 22.66 -23.53 -10.66
N PRO A 9 21.59 -22.71 -10.62
CA PRO A 9 21.08 -22.14 -9.39
C PRO A 9 20.50 -23.21 -8.46
N ALA A 10 20.72 -23.05 -7.15
CA ALA A 10 20.16 -23.92 -6.13
C ALA A 10 18.62 -23.84 -6.09
N PRO A 11 17.92 -24.95 -5.79
CA PRO A 11 16.46 -24.97 -5.73
C PRO A 11 15.93 -23.99 -4.66
N ARG A 12 14.94 -23.17 -5.03
CA ARG A 12 14.35 -22.04 -4.28
C ARG A 12 15.27 -20.82 -4.08
N SER A 13 16.34 -20.69 -4.86
CA SER A 13 17.19 -19.49 -4.81
C SER A 13 16.58 -18.32 -5.61
N TYR A 14 16.97 -17.09 -5.24
CA TYR A 14 16.59 -15.85 -5.94
C TYR A 14 16.86 -15.89 -7.45
N LEU A 15 17.94 -16.56 -7.87
CA LEU A 15 18.30 -16.74 -9.28
C LEU A 15 17.36 -17.69 -10.02
N GLU A 16 16.81 -18.72 -9.36
CA GLU A 16 15.81 -19.59 -9.97
C GLU A 16 14.47 -18.86 -10.16
N ALA A 17 14.05 -18.06 -9.18
CA ALA A 17 12.85 -17.22 -9.29
C ALA A 17 12.98 -16.16 -10.40
N LEU A 18 14.17 -15.58 -10.57
CA LEU A 18 14.48 -14.67 -11.69
C LEU A 18 14.44 -15.39 -13.05
N ASN A 19 15.06 -16.57 -13.16
CA ASN A 19 15.07 -17.33 -14.41
C ASN A 19 13.68 -17.85 -14.81
N GLN A 20 12.85 -18.26 -13.83
CA GLN A 20 11.45 -18.63 -14.06
C GLN A 20 10.61 -17.42 -14.48
N ALA A 21 10.85 -16.25 -13.89
CA ALA A 21 10.22 -15.01 -14.32
C ALA A 21 10.64 -14.65 -15.75
N GLU A 22 11.94 -14.67 -16.07
CA GLU A 22 12.46 -14.38 -17.41
C GLU A 22 11.93 -15.34 -18.50
N ALA A 23 11.72 -16.62 -18.15
CA ALA A 23 11.12 -17.59 -19.06
C ALA A 23 9.63 -17.28 -19.35
N LEU A 24 8.89 -16.79 -18.36
CA LEU A 24 7.50 -16.29 -18.55
C LEU A 24 7.46 -14.98 -19.35
N PHE A 25 8.54 -14.20 -19.32
CA PHE A 25 8.65 -12.91 -20.04
C PHE A 25 8.92 -13.03 -21.54
N ARG A 26 9.52 -14.12 -22.03
CA ARG A 26 9.76 -14.28 -23.48
C ARG A 26 8.49 -14.44 -24.31
N ASP A 27 7.37 -14.82 -23.71
CA ASP A 27 6.07 -14.96 -24.38
C ASP A 27 5.17 -13.71 -24.28
N SER A 28 5.57 -12.69 -23.50
CA SER A 28 4.78 -11.47 -23.27
C SER A 28 5.30 -10.28 -24.09
N SER A 29 5.67 -10.52 -25.34
CA SER A 29 5.87 -9.43 -26.30
C SER A 29 4.55 -8.68 -26.48
N VAL A 30 4.47 -7.45 -25.96
CA VAL A 30 3.32 -6.57 -26.16
C VAL A 30 3.48 -5.83 -27.49
N PRO A 31 2.64 -6.15 -28.47
CA PRO A 31 1.96 -5.13 -29.27
C PRO A 31 0.44 -5.37 -29.20
N ILE A 32 -0.43 -4.37 -29.33
CA ILE A 32 -0.88 -3.84 -30.63
C ILE A 32 -1.41 -2.43 -30.41
N VAL A 33 -0.79 -1.46 -31.08
CA VAL A 33 -1.43 -0.17 -31.33
C VAL A 33 -2.52 -0.39 -32.37
N THR A 34 -3.79 -0.29 -31.98
CA THR A 34 -4.91 -0.50 -32.92
C THR A 34 -5.22 0.74 -33.76
N ASN A 35 -4.75 1.94 -33.41
CA ASN A 35 -4.96 3.13 -34.24
C ASN A 35 -3.87 4.20 -34.04
N ASN A 36 -2.68 3.99 -34.62
CA ASN A 36 -1.53 4.93 -34.53
C ASN A 36 -1.95 6.38 -34.87
N ARG A 37 -2.84 6.53 -35.85
CA ARG A 37 -3.39 7.83 -36.28
C ARG A 37 -4.09 8.57 -35.15
N LEU A 38 -5.02 7.90 -34.45
CA LEU A 38 -5.76 8.52 -33.33
C LEU A 38 -4.88 8.76 -32.11
N TYR A 39 -3.90 7.87 -31.88
CA TYR A 39 -2.91 8.08 -30.82
C TYR A 39 -2.04 9.31 -31.09
N GLU A 40 -1.56 9.49 -32.31
CA GLU A 40 -0.81 10.69 -32.74
C GLU A 40 -1.66 11.95 -32.59
N LEU A 41 -2.92 11.92 -33.02
CA LEU A 41 -3.88 13.02 -32.82
C LEU A 41 -4.00 13.41 -31.33
N CYS A 42 -4.07 12.41 -30.45
CA CYS A 42 -4.22 12.64 -29.01
C CYS A 42 -2.95 13.13 -28.30
N THR A 43 -1.78 12.98 -28.91
CA THR A 43 -0.48 13.31 -28.31
C THR A 43 0.20 14.51 -28.96
N THR A 44 -0.33 14.97 -30.11
CA THR A 44 0.17 16.16 -30.79
C THR A 44 -0.08 17.40 -29.93
N PRO A 45 0.97 18.17 -29.58
CA PRO A 45 0.81 19.43 -28.86
C PRO A 45 -0.07 20.39 -29.66
N MET A 46 -1.01 21.03 -28.98
CA MET A 46 -1.90 22.01 -29.60
C MET A 46 -1.89 23.30 -28.80
N GLU A 47 -1.83 24.43 -29.49
CA GLU A 47 -1.87 25.75 -28.87
C GLU A 47 -3.24 26.00 -28.22
N MET A 48 -3.23 26.56 -27.02
CA MET A 48 -4.43 27.06 -26.37
C MET A 48 -5.07 28.15 -27.24
N ALA A 49 -6.30 27.92 -27.68
CA ALA A 49 -7.11 28.92 -28.37
C ALA A 49 -8.21 29.41 -27.42
N LEU A 50 -8.53 30.70 -27.49
CA LEU A 50 -9.63 31.30 -26.71
C LEU A 50 -11.01 30.90 -27.27
N GLU A 51 -11.08 30.58 -28.56
CA GLU A 51 -12.33 30.23 -29.24
C GLU A 51 -12.45 28.72 -29.40
N LEU A 52 -13.63 28.21 -29.03
CA LEU A 52 -13.99 26.81 -29.25
C LEU A 52 -14.37 26.59 -30.71
N ARG A 53 -14.01 25.42 -31.24
CA ARG A 53 -14.37 24.98 -32.58
C ARG A 53 -15.22 23.71 -32.56
N PRO A 54 -15.88 23.36 -33.67
CA PRO A 54 -16.58 22.09 -33.78
C PRO A 54 -15.61 20.90 -33.64
N ILE A 55 -16.11 19.84 -33.01
CA ILE A 55 -15.41 18.55 -32.92
C ILE A 55 -15.30 17.90 -34.31
N THR A 56 -14.15 17.32 -34.63
CA THR A 56 -13.99 16.54 -35.86
C THR A 56 -14.43 15.08 -35.65
N PRO A 57 -14.78 14.33 -36.70
CA PRO A 57 -15.14 12.92 -36.57
C PRO A 57 -14.05 12.06 -35.89
N ASP A 58 -12.78 12.31 -36.22
CA ASP A 58 -11.64 11.60 -35.64
C ASP A 58 -11.48 11.91 -34.13
N GLU A 59 -11.79 13.13 -33.71
CA GLU A 59 -11.73 13.53 -32.30
C GLU A 59 -12.87 12.93 -31.48
N ALA A 60 -14.07 12.86 -32.07
CA ALA A 60 -15.20 12.19 -31.45
C ALA A 60 -14.89 10.69 -31.27
N GLU A 61 -14.39 10.03 -32.32
CA GLU A 61 -13.96 8.63 -32.25
C GLU A 61 -12.86 8.43 -31.18
N ALA A 62 -11.85 9.30 -31.15
CA ALA A 62 -10.78 9.22 -30.15
C ALA A 62 -11.31 9.37 -28.71
N ILE A 63 -12.23 10.32 -28.46
CA ILE A 63 -12.85 10.51 -27.16
C ILE A 63 -13.62 9.26 -26.73
N ASP A 64 -14.44 8.70 -27.61
CA ASP A 64 -15.23 7.51 -27.32
C ASP A 64 -14.33 6.30 -26.99
N LEU A 65 -13.28 6.07 -27.79
CA LEU A 65 -12.33 4.99 -27.55
C LEU A 65 -11.51 5.19 -26.27
N ILE A 66 -11.16 6.43 -25.92
CA ILE A 66 -10.50 6.73 -24.64
C ILE A 66 -11.43 6.39 -23.48
N LEU A 67 -12.69 6.86 -23.52
CA LEU A 67 -13.66 6.64 -22.46
C LEU A 67 -14.07 5.16 -22.33
N ALA A 68 -14.03 4.41 -23.43
CA ALA A 68 -14.20 2.95 -23.43
C ALA A 68 -12.98 2.20 -22.86
N GLY A 69 -11.83 2.87 -22.71
CA GLY A 69 -10.57 2.26 -22.30
C GLY A 69 -9.87 1.47 -23.41
N GLU A 70 -10.28 1.65 -24.66
CA GLU A 70 -9.72 0.97 -25.84
C GLU A 70 -8.53 1.74 -26.44
N LEU A 71 -8.52 3.07 -26.31
CA LEU A 71 -7.39 3.92 -26.68
C LEU A 71 -6.68 4.45 -25.43
N ILE A 72 -5.47 3.96 -25.18
CA ILE A 72 -4.65 4.36 -24.03
C ILE A 72 -3.77 5.54 -24.41
N VAL A 73 -3.97 6.69 -23.75
CA VAL A 73 -3.16 7.90 -23.95
C VAL A 73 -2.54 8.38 -22.62
N PRO A 74 -1.37 9.05 -22.65
CA PRO A 74 -0.61 9.38 -21.44
C PRO A 74 -1.23 10.53 -20.62
N TYR A 75 -1.98 11.43 -21.25
CA TYR A 75 -2.64 12.58 -20.63
C TYR A 75 -3.90 12.94 -21.44
N PRO A 76 -4.84 13.72 -20.88
CA PRO A 76 -6.00 14.20 -21.62
C PRO A 76 -5.58 14.87 -22.94
N PRO A 77 -6.16 14.50 -24.09
CA PRO A 77 -5.72 15.01 -25.38
C PRO A 77 -5.67 16.55 -25.45
N PRO A 78 -4.60 17.17 -26.01
CA PRO A 78 -4.48 18.62 -26.07
C PRO A 78 -5.58 19.31 -26.88
N PHE A 79 -6.15 18.62 -27.88
CA PHE A 79 -7.24 19.16 -28.70
C PHE A 79 -8.51 19.44 -27.90
N LEU A 80 -8.68 18.80 -26.73
CA LEU A 80 -9.81 19.06 -25.83
C LEU A 80 -9.92 20.54 -25.45
N ASN A 81 -8.79 21.24 -25.34
CA ASN A 81 -8.75 22.66 -25.03
C ASN A 81 -9.41 23.56 -26.10
N ARG A 82 -9.64 23.03 -27.32
CA ARG A 82 -10.29 23.76 -28.42
C ARG A 82 -11.72 23.32 -28.69
N ILE A 83 -12.20 22.25 -28.04
CA ILE A 83 -13.55 21.72 -28.27
C ILE A 83 -14.42 21.81 -27.02
N TYR A 84 -13.82 21.79 -25.83
CA TYR A 84 -14.52 21.82 -24.55
C TYR A 84 -14.31 23.13 -23.82
N ASN A 85 -15.40 23.64 -23.23
CA ASN A 85 -15.31 24.72 -22.26
C ASN A 85 -14.67 24.23 -20.94
N GLY A 86 -14.34 25.15 -20.03
CA GLY A 86 -13.63 24.80 -18.79
C GLY A 86 -14.36 23.77 -17.91
N ARG A 87 -15.69 23.73 -17.93
CA ARG A 87 -16.48 22.76 -17.16
C ARG A 87 -16.42 21.36 -17.78
N GLU A 88 -16.54 21.28 -19.10
CA GLU A 88 -16.44 20.02 -19.85
C GLU A 88 -15.02 19.43 -19.76
N LEU A 89 -13.99 20.27 -19.83
CA LEU A 89 -12.61 19.84 -19.67
C LEU A 89 -12.35 19.26 -18.27
N ALA A 90 -12.86 19.92 -17.22
CA ALA A 90 -12.76 19.42 -15.85
C ALA A 90 -13.49 18.08 -15.69
N ALA A 91 -14.71 17.96 -16.23
CA ALA A 91 -15.46 16.70 -16.20
C ALA A 91 -14.74 15.57 -16.95
N PHE A 92 -14.13 15.88 -18.10
CA PHE A 92 -13.33 14.91 -18.84
C PHE A 92 -12.10 14.48 -18.03
N GLN A 93 -11.40 15.40 -17.37
CA GLN A 93 -10.25 15.06 -16.52
C GLN A 93 -10.63 14.09 -15.40
N ASP A 94 -11.77 14.32 -14.73
CA ASP A 94 -12.28 13.43 -13.70
C ASP A 94 -12.60 12.03 -14.27
N LEU A 95 -13.28 11.96 -15.42
CA LEU A 95 -13.58 10.69 -16.10
C LEU A 95 -12.31 9.97 -16.55
N PHE A 96 -11.36 10.70 -17.12
CA PHE A 96 -10.08 10.17 -17.58
C PHE A 96 -9.26 9.60 -16.43
N GLN A 97 -9.32 10.22 -15.25
CA GLN A 97 -8.70 9.69 -14.04
C GLN A 97 -9.40 8.42 -13.52
N GLN A 98 -10.72 8.28 -13.71
CA GLN A 98 -11.46 7.07 -13.31
C GLN A 98 -11.09 5.82 -14.14
N LEU A 99 -10.58 6.01 -15.36
CA LEU A 99 -10.05 4.92 -16.20
C LEU A 99 -8.75 4.33 -15.63
N GLU A 100 -8.11 5.00 -14.67
CA GLU A 100 -6.89 4.52 -14.07
C GLU A 100 -7.14 3.29 -13.19
N TYR A 101 -6.23 2.32 -13.27
CA TYR A 101 -6.28 1.10 -12.47
C TYR A 101 -5.16 1.12 -11.41
N PRO A 102 -5.48 0.97 -10.12
CA PRO A 102 -4.49 1.05 -9.06
C PRO A 102 -3.86 -0.32 -8.74
N LEU A 103 -2.54 -0.34 -8.56
CA LEU A 103 -1.86 -1.33 -7.72
C LEU A 103 -1.43 -0.68 -6.41
N THR A 104 -1.54 -1.40 -5.31
CA THR A 104 -1.30 -0.86 -3.97
C THR A 104 -0.10 -1.51 -3.32
N ALA A 105 0.82 -0.71 -2.78
CA ALA A 105 1.89 -1.17 -1.90
C ALA A 105 1.63 -0.67 -0.48
N HIS A 106 2.06 -1.47 0.50
CA HIS A 106 2.01 -1.09 1.92
C HIS A 106 3.39 -0.63 2.36
N LEU A 107 3.46 0.45 3.13
CA LEU A 107 4.70 0.82 3.78
C LEU A 107 5.08 -0.24 4.81
N GLU A 108 6.38 -0.50 4.92
CA GLU A 108 6.92 -1.33 5.99
C GLU A 108 6.85 -0.59 7.33
N PRO A 109 6.78 -1.32 8.47
CA PRO A 109 6.86 -0.73 9.78
C PRO A 109 8.13 0.14 9.95
N GLY A 110 7.95 1.34 10.50
CA GLY A 110 9.03 2.32 10.67
C GLY A 110 9.29 3.23 9.47
N GLN A 111 8.72 2.95 8.28
CA GLN A 111 8.74 3.93 7.18
C GLN A 111 7.71 5.03 7.47
N VAL A 112 8.15 6.29 7.50
CA VAL A 112 7.28 7.44 7.75
C VAL A 112 7.35 8.38 6.57
N LEU A 113 6.17 8.75 6.06
CA LEU A 113 6.02 9.73 5.00
C LEU A 113 5.18 10.89 5.53
N SER A 114 5.50 12.10 5.08
CA SER A 114 4.63 13.25 5.30
C SER A 114 3.31 13.02 4.57
N ALA A 115 2.18 13.37 5.20
CA ALA A 115 0.87 13.35 4.54
C ALA A 115 0.80 14.32 3.34
N THR A 116 1.68 15.32 3.29
CA THR A 116 1.77 16.34 2.22
C THR A 116 2.88 16.08 1.21
N ILE A 117 3.47 14.88 1.22
CA ILE A 117 4.54 14.52 0.28
C ILE A 117 4.09 14.68 -1.18
N SER A 118 4.92 15.36 -1.97
CA SER A 118 4.62 15.61 -3.38
C SER A 118 4.87 14.37 -4.24
N HIS A 119 4.28 14.37 -5.44
CA HIS A 119 4.56 13.36 -6.46
C HIS A 119 6.06 13.26 -6.77
N PHE A 120 6.75 14.39 -6.89
CA PHE A 120 8.20 14.42 -7.08
C PHE A 120 8.97 13.81 -5.89
N GLY A 121 8.52 14.08 -4.66
CA GLY A 121 9.07 13.46 -3.46
C GLY A 121 8.97 11.93 -3.49
N MET A 122 7.80 11.39 -3.88
CA MET A 122 7.60 9.95 -4.06
C MET A 122 8.59 9.32 -5.06
N LEU A 123 8.78 9.97 -6.20
CA LEU A 123 9.71 9.49 -7.23
C LEU A 123 11.15 9.46 -6.73
N LYS A 124 11.59 10.47 -5.96
CA LYS A 124 12.93 10.49 -5.36
C LYS A 124 13.14 9.37 -4.33
N LEU A 125 12.09 9.03 -3.57
CA LEU A 125 12.14 7.90 -2.64
C LEU A 125 12.22 6.55 -3.36
N MET A 126 11.63 6.42 -4.55
CA MET A 126 11.82 5.27 -5.42
C MET A 126 13.25 5.20 -5.95
N GLU A 127 13.80 6.31 -6.46
CA GLU A 127 15.19 6.39 -6.95
C GLU A 127 16.19 5.98 -5.87
N THR A 128 15.97 6.42 -4.62
CA THR A 128 16.79 6.02 -3.47
C THR A 128 16.71 4.51 -3.20
N GLY A 129 15.53 3.91 -3.39
CA GLY A 129 15.35 2.46 -3.31
C GLY A 129 16.09 1.73 -4.43
N SER A 130 15.99 2.21 -5.67
CA SER A 130 16.64 1.60 -6.84
C SER A 130 18.16 1.72 -6.80
N ALA A 131 18.70 2.80 -6.25
CA ALA A 131 20.14 2.96 -6.05
C ALA A 131 20.75 1.88 -5.13
N ALA A 132 19.93 1.25 -4.27
CA ALA A 132 20.34 0.12 -3.44
C ALA A 132 20.41 -1.22 -4.21
N CYS A 133 19.94 -1.27 -5.48
CA CYS A 133 19.99 -2.46 -6.33
C CYS A 133 20.02 -2.07 -7.82
N THR A 134 21.23 -1.88 -8.35
CA THR A 134 21.47 -1.40 -9.73
C THR A 134 20.92 -2.34 -10.81
N GLU A 135 20.84 -3.65 -10.53
CA GLU A 135 20.26 -4.65 -11.44
C GLU A 135 18.77 -4.41 -11.73
N LEU A 136 18.06 -3.71 -10.85
CA LEU A 136 16.63 -3.39 -11.00
C LEU A 136 16.39 -1.97 -11.52
N ALA A 137 17.44 -1.21 -11.83
CA ALA A 137 17.33 0.18 -12.25
C ALA A 137 16.50 0.33 -13.54
N ASP A 138 16.72 -0.52 -14.54
CA ASP A 138 15.99 -0.49 -15.81
C ASP A 138 14.51 -0.83 -15.63
N LYS A 139 14.20 -1.87 -14.84
CA LYS A 139 12.81 -2.22 -14.49
C LYS A 139 12.11 -1.14 -13.68
N ALA A 140 12.82 -0.49 -12.75
CA ALA A 140 12.27 0.61 -11.99
C ALA A 140 11.98 1.84 -12.88
N LEU A 141 12.81 2.07 -13.89
CA LEU A 141 12.58 3.12 -14.89
C LEU A 141 11.36 2.79 -15.77
N GLU A 142 11.22 1.55 -16.23
CA GLU A 142 10.07 1.08 -17.00
C GLU A 142 8.77 1.16 -16.18
N PHE A 143 8.81 0.76 -14.92
CA PHE A 143 7.71 0.91 -13.98
C PHE A 143 7.28 2.38 -13.86
N ARG A 144 8.24 3.28 -13.63
CA ARG A 144 7.96 4.72 -13.53
C ARG A 144 7.32 5.29 -14.78
N LYS A 145 7.74 4.85 -15.98
CA LYS A 145 7.13 5.26 -17.25
C LYS A 145 5.70 4.75 -17.40
N SER A 146 5.39 3.59 -16.79
CA SER A 146 4.07 2.96 -16.85
C SER A 146 3.06 3.56 -15.86
N VAL A 147 3.55 4.17 -14.78
CA VAL A 147 2.73 4.80 -13.75
C VAL A 147 2.29 6.19 -14.18
N ALA A 148 0.98 6.41 -14.25
CA ALA A 148 0.39 7.72 -14.54
C ALA A 148 0.40 8.63 -13.31
N ARG A 149 0.20 8.06 -12.11
CA ARG A 149 0.04 8.82 -10.87
C ARG A 149 0.38 7.98 -9.64
N ILE A 150 0.94 8.63 -8.62
CA ILE A 150 1.28 8.03 -7.33
C ILE A 150 0.56 8.80 -6.22
N VAL A 151 -0.16 8.09 -5.34
CA VAL A 151 -0.84 8.69 -4.18
C VAL A 151 -0.53 7.93 -2.92
N TYR A 152 -0.16 8.67 -1.88
CA TYR A 152 -0.01 8.13 -0.54
C TYR A 152 -1.27 8.39 0.29
N THR A 153 -1.75 7.35 0.96
CA THR A 153 -2.85 7.41 1.91
C THR A 153 -2.30 7.18 3.31
N SER A 154 -2.27 8.23 4.13
CA SER A 154 -1.64 8.17 5.45
C SER A 154 -2.36 7.24 6.42
N LYS A 155 -3.70 7.17 6.34
CA LYS A 155 -4.53 6.36 7.25
C LYS A 155 -4.23 4.86 7.12
N THR A 156 -4.21 4.36 5.89
CA THR A 156 -3.92 2.96 5.53
C THR A 156 -2.42 2.67 5.41
N ARG A 157 -1.57 3.71 5.43
CA ARG A 157 -0.13 3.63 5.16
C ARG A 157 0.18 2.95 3.82
N THR A 158 -0.61 3.25 2.79
CA THR A 158 -0.48 2.64 1.46
C THR A 158 -0.09 3.65 0.39
N ILE A 159 0.65 3.18 -0.60
CA ILE A 159 0.95 3.90 -1.83
C ILE A 159 0.15 3.25 -2.96
N GLY A 160 -0.72 4.03 -3.59
CA GLY A 160 -1.41 3.64 -4.81
C GLY A 160 -0.64 4.11 -6.05
N PHE A 161 -0.26 3.16 -6.89
CA PHE A 161 0.32 3.38 -8.20
C PHE A 161 -0.78 3.18 -9.25
N TYR A 162 -1.12 4.24 -9.96
CA TYR A 162 -2.22 4.26 -10.92
C TYR A 162 -1.67 4.11 -12.34
N PHE A 163 -2.24 3.17 -13.09
CA PHE A 163 -1.85 2.84 -14.46
C PHE A 163 -2.99 3.16 -15.41
N ARG A 164 -2.66 3.37 -16.69
CA ARG A 164 -3.65 3.61 -17.75
C ARG A 164 -4.34 2.29 -18.13
N GLY A 165 -5.36 1.92 -17.38
CA GLY A 165 -6.13 0.70 -17.57
C GLY A 165 -5.54 -0.55 -16.90
N LYS A 166 -6.35 -1.61 -16.84
CA LYS A 166 -6.02 -2.86 -16.13
C LYS A 166 -4.86 -3.63 -16.76
N ARG A 167 -4.83 -3.74 -18.10
CA ARG A 167 -3.78 -4.49 -18.82
C ARG A 167 -2.38 -3.99 -18.49
N ALA A 168 -2.20 -2.67 -18.36
CA ALA A 168 -0.94 -2.06 -17.98
C ALA A 168 -0.44 -2.49 -16.59
N THR A 169 -1.29 -3.07 -15.75
CA THR A 169 -0.94 -3.54 -14.40
C THR A 169 -0.54 -5.02 -14.34
N GLU A 170 -0.85 -5.81 -15.37
CA GLU A 170 -0.63 -7.26 -15.37
C GLU A 170 0.84 -7.61 -15.18
N THR A 171 1.74 -6.85 -15.80
CA THR A 171 3.20 -6.97 -15.66
C THR A 171 3.70 -6.66 -14.24
N TRP A 172 2.99 -5.81 -13.50
CA TRP A 172 3.45 -5.25 -12.23
C TRP A 172 2.75 -5.86 -11.01
N SER A 173 1.67 -6.61 -11.20
CA SER A 173 0.95 -7.27 -10.11
C SER A 173 1.88 -8.28 -9.43
N GLY A 174 2.03 -8.18 -8.10
CA GLY A 174 2.96 -8.99 -7.33
C GLY A 174 4.43 -8.57 -7.42
N TRP A 175 4.79 -7.66 -8.34
CA TRP A 175 6.14 -7.12 -8.41
C TRP A 175 6.47 -6.29 -7.18
N LYS A 176 7.74 -6.25 -6.80
CA LYS A 176 8.21 -5.51 -5.62
C LYS A 176 8.88 -4.21 -6.03
N VAL A 177 8.18 -3.10 -5.81
CA VAL A 177 8.71 -1.78 -6.14
C VAL A 177 9.79 -1.36 -5.14
N PRO A 178 10.98 -0.94 -5.59
CA PRO A 178 11.98 -0.35 -4.71
C PRO A 178 11.50 1.02 -4.20
N PHE A 179 11.46 1.19 -2.89
CA PHE A 179 10.97 2.41 -2.24
C PHE A 179 11.61 2.60 -0.86
N MET A 180 12.28 3.74 -0.62
CA MET A 180 12.96 4.04 0.66
C MET A 180 13.88 2.90 1.14
N GLY A 181 14.65 2.29 0.23
CA GLY A 181 15.55 1.17 0.53
C GLY A 181 14.84 -0.14 0.90
N ARG A 182 13.54 -0.27 0.64
CA ARG A 182 12.75 -1.50 0.80
C ARG A 182 12.12 -1.91 -0.53
N PHE A 183 11.68 -3.17 -0.60
CA PHE A 183 11.00 -3.74 -1.76
C PHE A 183 9.55 -4.02 -1.40
N LEU A 184 8.66 -3.11 -1.78
CA LEU A 184 7.26 -3.17 -1.40
C LEU A 184 6.47 -3.97 -2.45
N PRO A 185 5.85 -5.11 -2.10
CA PRO A 185 5.02 -5.86 -3.04
C PRO A 185 3.78 -5.06 -3.45
N LEU A 186 3.45 -5.12 -4.74
CA LEU A 186 2.28 -4.52 -5.33
C LEU A 186 1.11 -5.50 -5.34
N PHE A 187 -0.03 -5.07 -4.80
CA PHE A 187 -1.24 -5.88 -4.69
C PHE A 187 -2.36 -5.30 -5.57
N ASP A 188 -2.97 -6.16 -6.38
CA ASP A 188 -4.22 -5.86 -7.07
C ASP A 188 -5.42 -6.19 -6.17
N TYR A 189 -5.79 -5.22 -5.33
CA TYR A 189 -6.92 -5.40 -4.42
C TYR A 189 -8.29 -5.38 -5.11
N LYS A 190 -8.43 -4.80 -6.30
CA LYS A 190 -9.69 -4.87 -7.07
C LYS A 190 -9.97 -6.30 -7.50
N THR A 191 -8.95 -7.06 -7.90
CA THR A 191 -9.11 -8.50 -8.20
C THR A 191 -9.20 -9.34 -6.92
N LEU A 192 -8.42 -9.04 -5.87
CA LEU A 192 -8.47 -9.82 -4.62
C LEU A 192 -9.80 -9.69 -3.86
N THR A 193 -10.47 -8.53 -3.91
CA THR A 193 -11.77 -8.33 -3.24
C THR A 193 -12.94 -9.02 -3.96
N THR A 194 -12.79 -9.30 -5.26
CA THR A 194 -13.81 -10.02 -6.05
C THR A 194 -13.62 -11.53 -6.00
N ALA A 195 -12.41 -12.00 -5.66
CA ALA A 195 -12.14 -13.39 -5.38
C ALA A 195 -12.92 -13.86 -4.13
N LYS A 196 -13.68 -14.94 -4.31
CA LYS A 196 -14.33 -15.66 -3.21
C LYS A 196 -13.39 -16.76 -2.72
N ASP A 197 -13.35 -16.96 -1.42
CA ASP A 197 -12.64 -18.04 -0.77
C ASP A 197 -13.37 -19.37 -1.05
N HIS A 198 -12.75 -20.51 -0.72
CA HIS A 198 -13.37 -21.84 -0.90
C HIS A 198 -14.75 -21.96 -0.22
N ASP A 199 -15.01 -21.17 0.83
CA ASP A 199 -16.29 -21.12 1.57
C ASP A 199 -17.27 -20.05 1.06
N GLY A 200 -17.01 -19.44 -0.10
CA GLY A 200 -17.85 -18.38 -0.68
C GLY A 200 -17.80 -17.03 0.05
N ARG A 201 -17.00 -16.92 1.12
CA ARG A 201 -16.72 -15.66 1.82
C ARG A 201 -15.77 -14.81 0.98
N ARG A 202 -15.94 -13.49 0.98
CA ARG A 202 -14.97 -12.60 0.33
C ARG A 202 -13.72 -12.53 1.19
N ASN A 203 -12.55 -12.72 0.58
CA ASN A 203 -11.28 -12.51 1.25
C ASN A 203 -11.23 -11.11 1.88
N ARG A 204 -10.97 -11.04 3.19
CA ARG A 204 -10.77 -9.75 3.86
C ARG A 204 -9.40 -9.20 3.44
N VAL A 205 -9.46 -8.26 2.53
CA VAL A 205 -8.29 -7.56 2.00
C VAL A 205 -7.67 -6.66 3.06
N ARG A 206 -6.33 -6.67 3.15
CA ARG A 206 -5.53 -5.88 4.11
C ARG A 206 -5.94 -4.40 4.20
N LEU A 207 -6.46 -3.78 3.13
CA LEU A 207 -6.91 -2.38 3.14
C LEU A 207 -8.05 -2.08 4.13
N GLY A 208 -8.87 -3.06 4.49
CA GLY A 208 -9.98 -2.89 5.43
C GLY A 208 -9.73 -3.48 6.81
N THR A 209 -8.50 -3.88 7.09
CA THR A 209 -8.13 -4.53 8.34
C THR A 209 -6.90 -3.89 8.96
N TYR A 210 -6.88 -3.83 10.29
CA TYR A 210 -5.73 -3.35 11.05
C TYR A 210 -5.39 -4.35 12.15
N SER A 211 -4.11 -4.57 12.39
CA SER A 211 -3.63 -5.42 13.46
C SER A 211 -2.65 -4.72 14.41
N ALA A 212 -2.74 -5.07 15.69
CA ALA A 212 -1.85 -4.62 16.74
C ALA A 212 -1.51 -5.79 17.66
N THR A 213 -0.35 -5.71 18.31
CA THR A 213 0.11 -6.70 19.27
C THR A 213 -0.09 -6.15 20.68
N MET A 214 -0.73 -6.93 21.54
CA MET A 214 -0.89 -6.67 22.96
C MET A 214 0.06 -7.58 23.73
N VAL A 215 0.94 -6.97 24.54
CA VAL A 215 1.88 -7.68 25.41
C VAL A 215 1.41 -7.48 26.85
N ILE A 216 1.01 -8.57 27.50
CA ILE A 216 0.45 -8.54 28.85
C ILE A 216 1.59 -8.58 29.88
N ARG A 217 1.50 -7.70 30.87
CA ARG A 217 2.36 -7.63 32.05
C ARG A 217 1.45 -7.73 33.29
N GLY A 218 1.87 -8.51 34.28
CA GLY A 218 1.04 -8.82 35.45
C GLY A 218 0.20 -10.08 35.24
N GLU A 219 -1.05 -10.06 35.71
CA GLU A 219 -1.95 -11.21 35.63
C GLU A 219 -2.16 -11.65 34.16
N PRO A 220 -2.04 -12.96 33.84
CA PRO A 220 -2.25 -13.45 32.49
C PRO A 220 -3.70 -13.27 32.04
N LEU A 221 -3.88 -12.80 30.82
CA LEU A 221 -5.17 -12.73 30.14
C LEU A 221 -5.17 -13.73 29.00
N ASP A 222 -6.26 -14.48 28.89
CA ASP A 222 -6.49 -15.40 27.79
C ASP A 222 -7.05 -14.68 26.54
N SER A 223 -7.16 -15.42 25.43
CA SER A 223 -7.67 -14.88 24.17
C SER A 223 -9.08 -14.31 24.28
N TRP A 224 -9.93 -14.88 25.15
CA TRP A 224 -11.31 -14.44 25.34
C TRP A 224 -11.35 -13.10 26.08
N ALA A 225 -10.56 -12.94 27.15
CA ALA A 225 -10.44 -11.69 27.88
C ALA A 225 -9.90 -10.56 26.98
N ILE A 226 -8.92 -10.85 26.12
CA ILE A 226 -8.42 -9.89 25.13
C ILE A 226 -9.49 -9.55 24.08
N PHE A 227 -10.26 -10.55 23.61
CA PHE A 227 -11.35 -10.30 22.68
C PHE A 227 -12.41 -9.39 23.33
N HIS A 228 -12.85 -9.69 24.54
CA HIS A 228 -13.82 -8.90 25.30
C HIS A 228 -13.33 -7.47 25.57
N LEU A 229 -12.09 -7.30 26.02
CA LEU A 229 -11.47 -5.98 26.18
C LEU A 229 -11.54 -5.18 24.88
N THR A 230 -11.18 -5.81 23.76
CA THR A 230 -11.07 -5.12 22.48
C THR A 230 -12.44 -4.82 21.87
N GLN A 231 -13.34 -5.79 21.87
CA GLN A 231 -14.66 -5.70 21.23
C GLN A 231 -15.65 -4.90 22.08
N ASP A 232 -15.79 -5.26 23.35
CA ASP A 232 -16.91 -4.80 24.18
C ASP A 232 -16.52 -3.57 25.01
N LEU A 233 -15.31 -3.56 25.58
CA LEU A 233 -14.86 -2.45 26.45
C LEU A 233 -14.29 -1.26 25.67
N LEU A 234 -13.49 -1.54 24.63
CA LEU A 234 -12.93 -0.50 23.76
C LEU A 234 -13.85 -0.14 22.58
N GLY A 235 -14.92 -0.93 22.36
CA GLY A 235 -15.88 -0.70 21.28
C GLY A 235 -15.29 -0.84 19.87
N LEU A 236 -14.20 -1.60 19.72
CA LEU A 236 -13.54 -1.81 18.43
C LEU A 236 -14.16 -3.00 17.71
N ASN A 237 -14.21 -2.97 16.37
CA ASN A 237 -14.69 -4.11 15.59
C ASN A 237 -13.61 -5.19 15.47
N CYS A 238 -13.38 -5.93 16.56
CA CYS A 238 -12.43 -7.03 16.64
C CYS A 238 -13.08 -8.30 16.10
N PHE A 239 -12.48 -8.90 15.08
CA PHE A 239 -13.02 -10.13 14.50
C PHE A 239 -12.15 -11.36 14.77
N LYS A 240 -10.94 -11.16 15.29
CA LYS A 240 -10.01 -12.25 15.58
C LYS A 240 -8.97 -11.84 16.63
N VAL A 241 -8.66 -12.76 17.53
CA VAL A 241 -7.49 -12.71 18.41
C VAL A 241 -6.67 -13.96 18.14
N THR A 242 -5.36 -13.80 17.95
CA THR A 242 -4.44 -14.92 17.69
C THR A 242 -3.24 -14.85 18.61
N PRO A 243 -2.70 -15.99 19.06
CA PRO A 243 -1.38 -15.99 19.70
C PRO A 243 -0.32 -15.43 18.76
N VAL A 244 0.70 -14.78 19.30
CA VAL A 244 1.89 -14.41 18.52
C VAL A 244 2.82 -15.62 18.48
N THR A 245 3.35 -15.93 17.30
CA THR A 245 4.32 -17.02 17.12
C THR A 245 5.70 -16.47 16.80
N THR A 246 6.74 -17.13 17.29
CA THR A 246 8.14 -16.86 16.91
C THR A 246 8.42 -17.31 15.48
N GLU A 247 9.60 -17.00 14.94
CA GLU A 247 10.04 -17.48 13.62
C GLU A 247 10.18 -19.01 13.59
N GLU A 248 10.43 -19.64 14.74
CA GLU A 248 10.55 -21.09 14.92
C GLU A 248 9.18 -21.78 15.07
N GLY A 249 8.10 -20.99 15.16
CA GLY A 249 6.73 -21.48 15.30
C GLY A 249 6.25 -21.64 16.75
N ASP A 250 7.07 -21.29 17.73
CA ASP A 250 6.69 -21.34 19.14
C ASP A 250 5.70 -20.23 19.48
N ILE A 251 4.75 -20.54 20.37
CA ILE A 251 3.77 -19.57 20.84
C ILE A 251 4.42 -18.68 21.91
N GLU A 252 4.45 -17.38 21.66
CA GLU A 252 4.88 -16.40 22.63
C GLU A 252 3.82 -16.24 23.72
N GLN A 253 4.17 -16.63 24.95
CA GLN A 253 3.32 -16.45 26.11
C GLN A 253 3.08 -14.95 26.37
N HIS A 254 1.90 -14.62 26.88
CA HIS A 254 1.49 -13.25 27.21
C HIS A 254 1.46 -12.27 26.02
N LYS A 255 1.52 -12.76 24.78
CA LYS A 255 1.39 -11.92 23.58
C LYS A 255 0.23 -12.35 22.71
N TRP A 256 -0.65 -11.41 22.43
CA TRP A 256 -1.81 -11.60 21.58
C TRP A 256 -1.80 -10.60 20.44
N ARG A 257 -2.18 -11.03 19.24
CA ARG A 257 -2.44 -10.15 18.11
C ARG A 257 -3.94 -10.00 17.94
N ILE A 258 -4.41 -8.75 17.97
CA ILE A 258 -5.79 -8.39 17.67
C ILE A 258 -5.91 -8.03 16.20
N HIS A 259 -7.04 -8.41 15.58
CA HIS A 259 -7.36 -8.09 14.19
C HIS A 259 -8.69 -7.35 14.14
N LEU A 260 -8.65 -6.14 13.59
CA LEU A 260 -9.74 -5.17 13.61
C LEU A 260 -10.25 -4.91 12.20
N VAL A 261 -11.55 -4.67 12.06
CA VAL A 261 -12.13 -4.09 10.83
C VAL A 261 -11.91 -2.58 10.89
N SER A 262 -10.79 -2.13 10.32
CA SER A 262 -10.39 -0.72 10.28
C SER A 262 -9.37 -0.51 9.17
N GLU A 263 -9.47 0.62 8.48
CA GLU A 263 -8.53 1.03 7.40
C GLU A 263 -7.18 1.57 7.94
N GLY A 264 -6.86 1.31 9.20
CA GLY A 264 -5.70 1.87 9.89
C GLY A 264 -5.88 1.81 11.41
N CYS A 265 -4.98 2.46 12.13
CA CYS A 265 -5.05 2.52 13.58
C CYS A 265 -6.37 3.21 14.03
N PRO A 266 -7.21 2.56 14.85
CA PRO A 266 -8.41 3.19 15.39
C PRO A 266 -8.04 4.36 16.31
N GLN A 267 -8.85 5.42 16.28
CA GLN A 267 -8.62 6.63 17.08
C GLN A 267 -8.53 6.36 18.59
N VAL A 268 -9.30 5.39 19.09
CA VAL A 268 -9.28 4.95 20.50
C VAL A 268 -7.90 4.42 20.91
N LEU A 269 -7.12 3.88 19.98
CA LEU A 269 -5.81 3.30 20.23
C LEU A 269 -4.64 4.22 19.84
N GLU A 270 -4.83 5.14 18.89
CA GLU A 270 -3.78 5.94 18.26
C GLU A 270 -2.88 6.70 19.25
N ASN A 271 -3.44 7.12 20.38
CA ASN A 271 -2.75 7.91 21.38
C ASN A 271 -2.25 7.10 22.58
N TYR A 272 -2.44 5.79 22.64
CA TYR A 272 -2.11 5.02 23.83
C TYR A 272 -1.03 3.99 23.53
N THR A 273 -0.05 3.92 24.42
CA THR A 273 1.00 2.89 24.38
C THR A 273 0.74 1.79 25.40
N HIS A 274 -0.10 2.07 26.40
CA HIS A 274 -0.44 1.15 27.48
C HIS A 274 -1.96 1.17 27.74
N ILE A 275 -2.49 0.01 28.15
CA ILE A 275 -3.85 -0.15 28.63
C ILE A 275 -3.75 -0.81 30.01
N ARG A 276 -4.36 -0.20 31.03
CA ARG A 276 -4.54 -0.83 32.34
C ARG A 276 -5.97 -1.36 32.44
N TRP A 277 -6.09 -2.64 32.73
CA TRP A 277 -7.38 -3.28 32.94
C TRP A 277 -7.21 -4.43 33.94
N LYS A 278 -8.01 -4.41 35.02
CA LYS A 278 -7.82 -5.27 36.19
C LYS A 278 -6.40 -5.07 36.77
N GLU A 279 -5.77 -6.15 37.24
CA GLU A 279 -4.39 -6.20 37.75
C GLU A 279 -3.34 -6.37 36.62
N SER A 280 -3.73 -6.18 35.36
CA SER A 280 -2.86 -6.34 34.20
C SER A 280 -2.54 -4.98 33.56
N GLU A 281 -1.28 -4.80 33.21
CA GLU A 281 -0.83 -3.75 32.32
C GLU A 281 -0.57 -4.35 30.93
N ILE A 282 -1.18 -3.79 29.90
CA ILE A 282 -1.06 -4.28 28.53
C ILE A 282 -0.30 -3.23 27.73
N LEU A 283 0.89 -3.59 27.26
CA LEU A 283 1.65 -2.79 26.32
C LEU A 283 1.08 -2.98 24.91
N LEU A 284 0.69 -1.88 24.27
CA LEU A 284 0.12 -1.87 22.93
C LEU A 284 1.20 -1.56 21.88
N HIS A 285 1.52 -2.55 21.05
CA HIS A 285 2.44 -2.39 19.93
C HIS A 285 1.69 -2.34 18.60
N HIS A 286 1.63 -1.13 18.03
CA HIS A 286 1.16 -0.87 16.67
C HIS A 286 2.16 -1.36 15.61
N HIS A 287 2.33 -2.68 15.49
CA HIS A 287 3.38 -3.29 14.68
C HIS A 287 3.27 -3.03 13.17
N GLU A 288 2.11 -2.63 12.67
CA GLU A 288 1.96 -2.16 11.28
C GLU A 288 2.53 -0.75 11.04
N VAL A 289 2.73 0.03 12.12
CA VAL A 289 3.24 1.40 12.08
C VAL A 289 4.68 1.46 12.54
N PHE A 290 4.96 0.84 13.69
CA PHE A 290 6.24 0.93 14.38
C PHE A 290 7.02 -0.37 14.28
N LYS A 291 8.28 -0.25 13.84
CA LYS A 291 9.21 -1.38 13.79
C LYS A 291 9.50 -1.96 15.18
N PHE A 292 9.60 -1.09 16.19
CA PHE A 292 9.93 -1.47 17.55
C PHE A 292 8.68 -1.43 18.44
N GLN A 293 8.67 -2.28 19.47
CA GLN A 293 7.72 -2.15 20.56
C GLN A 293 7.89 -0.78 21.23
N PRO A 294 6.82 -0.20 21.81
CA PRO A 294 6.94 1.08 22.50
C PRO A 294 8.02 1.00 23.57
N CYS A 295 8.94 1.96 23.55
CA CYS A 295 10.03 2.02 24.50
C CYS A 295 9.48 2.11 25.93
N PRO A 296 9.98 1.31 26.89
CA PRO A 296 9.48 1.36 28.27
C PRO A 296 9.83 2.67 29.00
N ARG A 297 10.78 3.48 28.50
CA ARG A 297 11.13 4.77 29.12
C ARG A 297 10.30 5.93 28.58
N CYS A 298 10.16 6.03 27.26
CA CYS A 298 9.54 7.18 26.59
C CYS A 298 8.32 6.83 25.73
N GLY A 299 7.91 5.57 25.64
CA GLY A 299 6.76 5.15 24.83
C GLY A 299 6.96 5.17 23.30
N SER A 300 8.12 5.61 22.79
CA SER A 300 8.35 5.71 21.34
C SER A 300 8.52 4.33 20.69
N GLY A 301 7.87 4.12 19.53
CA GLY A 301 8.07 2.93 18.67
C GLY A 301 9.14 3.11 17.58
N PHE A 302 9.82 4.26 17.54
CA PHE A 302 10.79 4.59 16.49
C PHE A 302 12.23 4.15 16.80
N HIS A 303 12.50 3.78 18.04
CA HIS A 303 13.80 3.26 18.45
C HIS A 303 13.62 2.05 19.38
N PRO A 304 14.61 1.15 19.44
CA PRO A 304 14.62 0.10 20.46
C PRO A 304 14.88 0.71 21.85
N ALA A 305 14.59 -0.05 22.91
CA ALA A 305 14.82 0.39 24.29
C ALA A 305 16.29 0.75 24.56
N SER A 306 17.24 0.04 23.96
CA SER A 306 18.69 0.28 24.10
C SER A 306 19.16 1.60 23.48
N GLY A 307 18.43 2.15 22.51
CA GLY A 307 18.75 3.41 21.84
C GLY A 307 18.03 4.63 22.43
N CYS A 308 17.39 4.49 23.59
CA CYS A 308 16.64 5.58 24.20
C CYS A 308 17.57 6.60 24.86
N THR A 309 17.50 7.85 24.40
CA THR A 309 18.26 9.00 24.94
C THR A 309 17.42 9.87 25.88
N ASN A 310 16.17 9.49 26.16
CA ASN A 310 15.36 10.21 27.13
C ASN A 310 15.79 9.79 28.54
N ASP A 311 16.29 10.78 29.29
CA ASP A 311 16.69 10.62 30.68
C ASP A 311 15.48 10.71 31.63
N GLU A 312 14.37 11.31 31.18
CA GLU A 312 13.09 11.30 31.89
C GLU A 312 12.30 10.02 31.58
N THR A 313 11.97 9.27 32.63
CA THR A 313 11.02 8.16 32.57
C THR A 313 9.60 8.73 32.54
N ASP A 314 8.72 8.12 31.73
CA ASP A 314 7.27 8.41 31.61
C ASP A 314 6.83 9.67 30.84
N SER A 315 7.75 10.47 30.25
CA SER A 315 7.36 11.77 29.64
C SER A 315 6.35 11.70 28.48
N HIS A 316 6.19 10.53 27.84
CA HIS A 316 5.19 10.32 26.77
C HIS A 316 4.40 9.01 26.89
N ILE A 317 4.43 8.32 28.05
CA ILE A 317 3.63 7.11 28.24
C ILE A 317 2.17 7.49 28.47
N LYS A 318 1.34 7.27 27.46
CA LYS A 318 -0.10 7.47 27.53
C LYS A 318 -0.77 6.14 27.85
N THR A 319 -1.40 6.08 29.02
CA THR A 319 -2.11 4.89 29.50
C THR A 319 -3.62 5.09 29.42
N LEU A 320 -4.31 4.16 28.79
CA LEU A 320 -5.77 4.06 28.82
C LEU A 320 -6.19 3.20 30.01
N VAL A 321 -6.95 3.75 30.94
CA VAL A 321 -7.43 3.01 32.11
C VAL A 321 -8.87 2.55 31.85
N ILE A 322 -9.09 1.24 31.87
CA ILE A 322 -10.40 0.63 31.71
C ILE A 322 -10.90 0.17 33.08
N PRO A 323 -12.07 0.65 33.56
CA PRO A 323 -12.65 0.18 34.81
C PRO A 323 -12.85 -1.34 34.81
N ALA A 324 -12.61 -1.99 35.96
CA ALA A 324 -12.82 -3.44 36.09
C ALA A 324 -14.32 -3.81 36.01
N GLU A 325 -15.21 -2.88 36.33
CA GLU A 325 -16.66 -3.03 36.30
C GLU A 325 -17.27 -1.98 35.38
N VAL A 326 -17.90 -2.41 34.29
CA VAL A 326 -18.85 -1.56 33.55
C VAL A 326 -20.18 -1.68 34.28
N PRO A 327 -20.75 -0.61 34.85
CA PRO A 327 -22.06 -0.71 35.49
C PRO A 327 -23.08 -1.19 34.45
N GLN A 328 -23.68 -2.35 34.73
CA GLN A 328 -24.77 -2.88 33.92
C GLN A 328 -25.89 -1.82 33.89
N LYS A 329 -26.21 -1.34 32.69
CA LYS A 329 -27.37 -0.47 32.46
C LYS A 329 -28.58 -1.31 32.09
#